data_AF-A0A7K4DMB9-F1
#
_entry.id   AF-A0A7K4DMB9-F1
#
_cell.length_a   1.000
_cell.length_b   1.000
_cell.length_c   1.000
_cell.angle_alpha   90.00
_cell.angle_beta   90.00
_cell.angle_gamma   90.00
#
_symmetry.space_group_name_H-M   'P 1'
#
loop_
_entity.id
_entity.type
_entity.pdbx_description
1 polymer ?
#
loop_
_entity_poly.entity_id
_entity_poly.type
_entity_poly.pdbx_seq_one_letter_code
_entity_poly.pdbx_strand_id
1 'polypeptide(L)'
;MDETGFTLETGENIIGVGMLLTEAPIENDLTSEAMMELKKEIKASDETDERDHRTIENGFFHASEDSKNAHSYICTSIRKHINGNFNFFYLKPSDDDTRKKEELNRLILGLATMPHDQRREDFELTYENRNKFGINAAKSWLKDHQNKQFLRMIQDGFPTSFPNIKLVEGDKSIPGLQVVDFILWAINRRIKNSGNPLDENWFEKPALDDWYNRLEIELMDTSAVNGNYMVEGTIAIGDPLDFNYIFYPKVSAMKIDPIYAYLNIERYLRYFDRKGLPKHASNHSKPLKVLIKRLDGKIIGKKILREVCTLFLKLFDTIPIYGDLKETDVDEWAILIALKNLAMFWLNTRSADSVWQINHILHWRKDYFIDKPEIFRRYPFSCYDAGLFVEKGV
;
A
#
# COMPACT_ATOMS: atom_id res chain seq x y z
N MET A 1 10.39 4.85 -5.61
CA MET A 1 9.93 4.02 -6.73
C MET A 1 10.34 4.71 -8.01
N ASP A 2 11.12 4.03 -8.87
CA ASP A 2 11.65 4.58 -10.12
C ASP A 2 11.57 3.57 -11.29
N GLU A 3 11.64 4.04 -12.52
CA GLU A 3 11.64 3.26 -13.76
C GLU A 3 12.91 3.51 -14.59
N THR A 4 13.42 2.50 -15.31
CA THR A 4 14.57 2.64 -16.20
C THR A 4 14.38 1.77 -17.43
N GLY A 5 14.46 2.37 -18.62
CA GLY A 5 14.38 1.65 -19.90
C GLY A 5 15.74 1.09 -20.32
N PHE A 6 15.78 -0.12 -20.87
CA PHE A 6 17.01 -0.71 -21.42
C PHE A 6 16.73 -1.78 -22.49
N THR A 7 17.77 -2.11 -23.25
CA THR A 7 17.72 -3.12 -24.31
C THR A 7 18.46 -4.38 -23.87
N LEU A 8 17.78 -5.52 -23.90
CA LEU A 8 18.32 -6.87 -23.67
C LEU A 8 19.32 -7.25 -24.77
N GLU A 9 20.14 -8.29 -24.53
CA GLU A 9 21.03 -8.84 -25.56
C GLU A 9 20.26 -9.37 -26.78
N THR A 10 19.01 -9.80 -26.58
CA THR A 10 18.08 -10.21 -27.64
C THR A 10 17.64 -9.05 -28.55
N GLY A 11 17.99 -7.80 -28.23
CA GLY A 11 17.55 -6.59 -28.92
C GLY A 11 16.17 -6.09 -28.48
N GLU A 12 15.49 -6.81 -27.58
CA GLU A 12 14.21 -6.37 -27.03
C GLU A 12 14.39 -5.19 -26.07
N ASN A 13 13.60 -4.13 -26.23
CA ASN A 13 13.50 -3.06 -25.25
C ASN A 13 12.61 -3.52 -24.10
N ILE A 14 13.01 -3.25 -22.87
CA ILE A 14 12.23 -3.50 -21.65
C ILE A 14 12.31 -2.31 -20.70
N ILE A 15 11.31 -2.21 -19.82
CA ILE A 15 11.24 -1.19 -18.77
C ILE A 15 11.39 -1.91 -17.44
N GLY A 16 12.48 -1.61 -16.73
CA GLY A 16 12.67 -1.98 -15.35
C GLY A 16 11.97 -1.01 -14.42
N VAL A 17 11.38 -1.53 -13.37
CA VAL A 17 10.66 -0.77 -12.35
C VAL A 17 11.22 -1.21 -11.02
N GLY A 18 11.71 -0.26 -10.22
CA GLY A 18 12.28 -0.51 -8.90
C GLY A 18 11.43 0.11 -7.80
N MET A 19 11.26 -0.63 -6.70
CA MET A 19 10.62 -0.18 -5.47
C MET A 19 11.51 -0.57 -4.31
N LEU A 20 11.76 0.37 -3.40
CA LEU A 20 12.41 0.10 -2.14
C LEU A 20 11.44 0.44 -1.00
N LEU A 21 11.14 -0.56 -0.17
CA LEU A 21 10.37 -0.39 1.04
C LEU A 21 11.30 -0.21 2.23
N THR A 22 11.12 0.88 2.97
CA THR A 22 11.89 1.24 4.18
C THR A 22 10.93 1.62 5.30
N GLU A 23 11.36 1.48 6.55
CA GLU A 23 10.55 1.91 7.71
C GLU A 23 10.49 3.44 7.86
N ALA A 24 11.54 4.12 7.40
CA ALA A 24 11.68 5.57 7.45
C ALA A 24 12.13 6.12 6.09
N PRO A 25 11.75 7.36 5.74
CA PRO A 25 12.28 8.02 4.55
C PRO A 25 13.81 8.01 4.53
N ILE A 26 14.38 7.85 3.33
CA ILE A 26 15.83 7.92 3.14
C ILE A 26 16.26 9.39 3.19
N GLU A 27 17.07 9.70 4.19
CA GLU A 27 17.56 11.07 4.45
C GLU A 27 18.74 11.46 3.54
N ASN A 28 18.94 12.78 3.38
CA ASN A 28 20.00 13.36 2.56
C ASN A 28 21.42 13.04 3.04
N ASP A 29 21.57 12.60 4.29
CA ASP A 29 22.87 12.28 4.88
C ASP A 29 23.58 11.16 4.11
N LEU A 30 22.84 10.22 3.52
CA LEU A 30 23.39 9.16 2.69
C LEU A 30 24.09 9.72 1.45
N THR A 31 23.37 10.52 0.65
CA THR A 31 23.93 11.13 -0.56
C THR A 31 25.05 12.11 -0.20
N SER A 32 24.88 12.87 0.89
CA SER A 32 25.88 13.82 1.36
C SER A 32 27.18 13.14 1.78
N GLU A 33 27.10 12.00 2.50
CA GLU A 33 28.27 11.17 2.84
C GLU A 33 28.99 10.70 1.58
N ALA A 34 28.26 10.13 0.61
CA ALA A 34 28.84 9.67 -0.64
C ALA A 34 29.56 10.79 -1.42
N MET A 35 28.93 11.97 -1.51
CA MET A 35 29.51 13.13 -2.19
C MET A 35 30.72 13.72 -1.44
N MET A 36 30.75 13.64 -0.11
CA MET A 36 31.90 14.09 0.68
C MET A 36 33.10 13.18 0.47
N GLU A 37 32.91 11.87 0.42
CA GLU A 37 34.00 10.93 0.15
C GLU A 37 34.54 11.08 -1.28
N LEU A 38 33.66 11.25 -2.27
CA LEU A 38 34.06 11.55 -3.65
C LEU A 38 34.90 12.84 -3.73
N LYS A 39 34.48 13.91 -3.04
CA LYS A 39 35.23 15.17 -2.94
C LYS A 39 36.62 14.99 -2.32
N LYS A 40 36.77 14.09 -1.35
CA LYS A 40 38.08 13.83 -0.71
C LYS A 40 39.01 13.10 -1.67
N GLU A 41 38.50 12.12 -2.40
CA GLU A 41 39.28 11.36 -3.37
C GLU A 41 39.81 12.25 -4.51
N ILE A 42 38.94 13.08 -5.11
CA ILE A 42 39.35 14.04 -6.16
C ILE A 42 40.46 14.96 -5.67
N LYS A 43 40.40 15.42 -4.41
CA LYS A 43 41.45 16.28 -3.83
C LYS A 43 42.77 15.55 -3.58
N ALA A 44 42.73 14.24 -3.41
CA ALA A 44 43.89 13.41 -3.14
C ALA A 44 44.53 12.81 -4.41
N SER A 45 43.81 12.83 -5.53
CA SER A 45 44.26 12.29 -6.81
C SER A 45 44.78 13.40 -7.74
N ASP A 46 45.90 13.13 -8.42
CA ASP A 46 46.40 14.00 -9.50
C ASP A 46 45.65 13.76 -10.84
N GLU A 47 44.94 12.64 -10.96
CA GLU A 47 44.06 12.31 -12.09
C GLU A 47 42.59 12.50 -11.65
N THR A 48 41.91 13.47 -12.25
CA THR A 48 40.50 13.78 -11.95
C THR A 48 39.61 13.43 -13.12
N ASP A 49 38.64 12.52 -12.93
CA ASP A 49 37.61 12.24 -13.94
C ASP A 49 36.64 13.43 -14.02
N GLU A 50 36.41 13.98 -15.21
CA GLU A 50 35.44 15.07 -15.43
C GLU A 50 34.02 14.69 -14.95
N ARG A 51 33.69 13.39 -14.96
CA ARG A 51 32.42 12.89 -14.42
C ARG A 51 32.34 12.99 -12.91
N ASP A 52 33.45 12.85 -12.19
CA ASP A 52 33.49 13.04 -10.74
C ASP A 52 33.13 14.48 -10.38
N HIS A 53 33.71 15.45 -11.11
CA HIS A 53 33.39 16.87 -10.94
C HIS A 53 31.93 17.17 -11.24
N ARG A 54 31.39 16.64 -12.35
CA ARG A 54 29.99 16.82 -12.72
C ARG A 54 29.03 16.24 -11.68
N THR A 55 29.33 15.05 -11.16
CA THR A 55 28.55 14.39 -10.11
C THR A 55 28.45 15.30 -8.87
N ILE A 56 29.58 15.90 -8.48
CA ILE A 56 29.64 16.85 -7.35
C ILE A 56 28.87 18.13 -7.62
N GLU A 57 29.00 18.71 -8.83
CA GLU A 57 28.33 19.95 -9.22
C GLU A 57 26.82 19.79 -9.28
N ASN A 58 26.33 18.63 -9.73
CA ASN A 58 24.90 18.30 -9.76
C ASN A 58 24.30 18.22 -8.35
N GLY A 59 25.08 17.82 -7.35
CA GLY A 59 24.66 17.73 -5.96
C GLY A 59 23.71 16.58 -5.63
N PHE A 60 23.40 15.73 -6.60
CA PHE A 60 22.64 14.49 -6.45
C PHE A 60 23.24 13.39 -7.34
N PHE A 61 22.92 12.13 -7.04
CA PHE A 61 23.44 10.99 -7.75
C PHE A 61 22.49 10.50 -8.87
N HIS A 62 23.03 10.16 -10.05
CA HIS A 62 22.33 9.57 -11.18
C HIS A 62 23.08 8.35 -11.74
N ALA A 63 22.48 7.16 -11.61
CA ALA A 63 23.17 5.88 -11.82
C ALA A 63 23.74 5.66 -13.23
N SER A 64 23.18 6.32 -14.25
CA SER A 64 23.68 6.24 -15.62
C SER A 64 24.66 7.34 -16.04
N GLU A 65 24.73 8.44 -15.30
CA GLU A 65 25.49 9.64 -15.71
C GLU A 65 26.77 9.83 -14.87
N ASP A 66 26.74 9.35 -13.64
CA ASP A 66 27.82 9.54 -12.69
C ASP A 66 29.00 8.60 -12.93
N SER A 67 30.10 8.89 -12.24
CA SER A 67 31.34 8.16 -12.35
C SER A 67 31.33 6.83 -11.60
N LYS A 68 32.27 5.94 -11.96
CA LYS A 68 32.48 4.69 -11.22
C LYS A 68 32.90 4.93 -9.76
N ASN A 69 33.61 6.02 -9.47
CA ASN A 69 34.02 6.35 -8.10
C ASN A 69 32.79 6.72 -7.26
N ALA A 70 31.91 7.57 -7.79
CA ALA A 70 30.63 7.92 -7.17
C ALA A 70 29.78 6.68 -6.87
N HIS A 71 29.75 5.72 -7.79
CA HIS A 71 29.04 4.45 -7.61
C HIS A 71 29.57 3.64 -6.41
N SER A 72 30.88 3.67 -6.14
CA SER A 72 31.46 2.93 -5.01
C SER A 72 31.07 3.57 -3.66
N TYR A 73 31.02 4.89 -3.60
CA TYR A 73 30.62 5.60 -2.38
C TYR A 73 29.13 5.51 -2.10
N ILE A 74 28.29 5.56 -3.14
CA ILE A 74 26.85 5.36 -2.95
C ILE A 74 26.56 3.92 -2.49
N CYS A 75 27.23 2.89 -3.04
CA CYS A 75 27.10 1.51 -2.54
C CYS A 75 27.41 1.41 -1.04
N THR A 76 28.53 1.99 -0.63
CA THR A 76 28.99 1.95 0.76
C THR A 76 28.00 2.65 1.69
N SER A 77 27.48 3.79 1.24
CA SER A 77 26.49 4.57 1.99
C SER A 77 25.14 3.85 2.08
N ILE A 78 24.69 3.21 1.00
CA ILE A 78 23.48 2.37 0.98
C ILE A 78 23.62 1.25 2.01
N ARG A 79 24.70 0.46 1.94
CA ARG A 79 24.95 -0.65 2.86
C ARG A 79 24.98 -0.22 4.32
N LYS A 80 25.47 0.99 4.61
CA LYS A 80 25.61 1.50 5.97
C LYS A 80 24.29 2.01 6.56
N HIS A 81 23.43 2.61 5.73
CA HIS A 81 22.32 3.43 6.22
C HIS A 81 20.94 2.92 5.82
N ILE A 82 20.85 2.05 4.82
CA ILE A 82 19.58 1.58 4.28
C ILE A 82 19.31 0.17 4.76
N ASN A 83 18.12 0.00 5.31
CA ASN A 83 17.52 -1.30 5.52
C ASN A 83 16.15 -1.32 4.86
N GLY A 84 15.92 -2.29 3.99
CA GLY A 84 14.67 -2.36 3.26
C GLY A 84 14.55 -3.49 2.25
N ASN A 85 13.32 -3.65 1.77
CA ASN A 85 12.95 -4.68 0.80
C ASN A 85 12.86 -4.07 -0.59
N PHE A 86 13.78 -4.43 -1.46
CA PHE A 86 13.79 -3.99 -2.84
C PHE A 86 13.01 -4.97 -3.72
N ASN A 87 12.02 -4.47 -4.46
CA ASN A 87 11.24 -5.22 -5.42
C ASN A 87 11.45 -4.63 -6.80
N PHE A 88 11.54 -5.49 -7.80
CA PHE A 88 11.62 -5.03 -9.18
C PHE A 88 10.76 -5.83 -10.14
N PHE A 89 10.39 -5.17 -11.23
CA PHE A 89 9.57 -5.73 -12.30
C PHE A 89 10.15 -5.29 -13.64
N TYR A 90 10.18 -6.21 -14.60
CA TYR A 90 10.45 -5.91 -16.00
C TYR A 90 9.17 -6.03 -16.81
N LEU A 91 8.93 -5.02 -17.63
CA LEU A 91 7.76 -4.92 -18.48
C LEU A 91 8.22 -4.74 -19.92
N LYS A 92 7.64 -5.49 -20.86
CA LYS A 92 7.84 -5.21 -22.28
C LYS A 92 7.02 -3.96 -22.64
N PRO A 93 7.66 -2.85 -23.08
CA PRO A 93 6.93 -1.73 -23.66
C PRO A 93 6.18 -2.26 -24.88
N SER A 94 4.88 -2.00 -24.91
CA SER A 94 4.06 -2.45 -26.03
C SER A 94 4.10 -1.38 -27.14
N ASP A 95 4.12 -1.81 -28.40
CA ASP A 95 4.45 -1.03 -29.61
C ASP A 95 3.53 0.18 -29.96
N ASP A 96 2.63 0.62 -29.07
CA ASP A 96 1.58 1.59 -29.42
C ASP A 96 1.66 2.84 -28.53
N ASP A 97 1.67 4.00 -29.18
CA ASP A 97 2.34 5.20 -28.70
C ASP A 97 1.47 6.03 -27.73
N THR A 98 2.09 6.60 -26.69
CA THR A 98 1.54 7.53 -25.66
C THR A 98 0.45 7.07 -24.68
N ARG A 99 -0.70 6.49 -25.08
CA ARG A 99 -1.76 6.08 -24.12
C ARG A 99 -1.25 5.04 -23.11
N LYS A 100 -0.25 4.25 -23.54
CA LYS A 100 0.43 3.24 -22.73
C LYS A 100 1.36 3.79 -21.65
N LYS A 101 1.87 5.03 -21.76
CA LYS A 101 2.79 5.58 -20.76
C LYS A 101 2.08 5.94 -19.45
N GLU A 102 0.87 6.49 -19.53
CA GLU A 102 0.06 6.72 -18.34
C GLU A 102 -0.41 5.39 -17.73
N GLU A 103 -0.81 4.43 -18.58
CA GLU A 103 -1.19 3.08 -18.12
C GLU A 103 -0.02 2.35 -17.45
N LEU A 104 1.19 2.50 -17.99
CA LEU A 104 2.42 1.98 -17.40
C LEU A 104 2.66 2.59 -16.03
N ASN A 105 2.61 3.93 -15.89
CA ASN A 105 2.73 4.59 -14.59
C ASN A 105 1.66 4.11 -13.58
N ARG A 106 0.42 3.89 -14.04
CA ARG A 106 -0.67 3.34 -13.21
C ARG A 106 -0.42 1.89 -12.80
N LEU A 107 0.12 1.07 -13.70
CA LEU A 107 0.49 -0.32 -13.42
C LEU A 107 1.61 -0.36 -12.39
N ILE A 108 2.64 0.44 -12.62
CA ILE A 108 3.81 0.63 -11.77
C ILE A 108 3.40 1.01 -10.35
N LEU A 109 2.54 2.03 -10.19
CA LEU A 109 2.05 2.41 -8.86
C LEU A 109 1.21 1.29 -8.23
N GLY A 110 0.44 0.56 -9.03
CA GLY A 110 -0.28 -0.65 -8.58
C GLY A 110 0.65 -1.69 -7.99
N LEU A 111 1.72 -2.03 -8.70
CA LEU A 111 2.75 -2.95 -8.24
C LEU A 111 3.44 -2.43 -6.99
N ALA A 112 3.70 -1.13 -6.92
CA ALA A 112 4.33 -0.50 -5.75
C ALA A 112 3.43 -0.52 -4.50
N THR A 113 2.11 -0.45 -4.67
CA THR A 113 1.16 -0.52 -3.55
C THR A 113 0.71 -1.92 -3.17
N MET A 114 0.92 -2.91 -4.02
CA MET A 114 0.42 -4.27 -3.80
C MET A 114 0.91 -4.89 -2.48
N PRO A 115 2.20 -4.77 -2.07
CA PRO A 115 2.65 -5.26 -0.76
C PRO A 115 1.97 -4.56 0.44
N HIS A 116 1.29 -3.45 0.20
CA HIS A 116 0.66 -2.62 1.22
C HIS A 116 -0.86 -2.74 1.26
N ASP A 117 -1.49 -3.38 0.27
CA ASP A 117 -2.95 -3.55 0.21
C ASP A 117 -3.52 -4.37 1.40
N GLN A 118 -2.65 -5.02 2.17
CA GLN A 118 -3.00 -5.78 3.38
C GLN A 118 -2.46 -5.15 4.67
N ARG A 119 -1.73 -4.03 4.58
CA ARG A 119 -1.20 -3.31 5.74
C ARG A 119 -2.23 -2.33 6.27
N ARG A 120 -2.27 -2.20 7.60
CA ARG A 120 -3.17 -1.24 8.26
C ARG A 120 -2.55 0.13 8.46
N GLU A 121 -1.23 0.21 8.44
CA GLU A 121 -0.46 1.40 8.78
C GLU A 121 -0.51 2.45 7.68
N ASP A 122 -0.30 3.71 8.09
CA ASP A 122 0.00 4.78 7.15
C ASP A 122 1.26 4.44 6.36
N PHE A 123 1.27 4.75 5.07
CA PHE A 123 2.53 4.72 4.31
C PHE A 123 2.63 5.87 3.31
N GLU A 124 3.87 6.23 3.02
CA GLU A 124 4.22 7.25 2.05
C GLU A 124 4.75 6.59 0.78
N LEU A 125 4.18 6.95 -0.37
CA LEU A 125 4.63 6.49 -1.68
C LEU A 125 5.29 7.67 -2.39
N THR A 126 6.63 7.61 -2.43
CA THR A 126 7.46 8.57 -3.15
C THR A 126 7.80 8.02 -4.53
N TYR A 127 7.43 8.78 -5.56
CA TYR A 127 7.60 8.40 -6.95
C TYR A 127 8.18 9.56 -7.77
N GLU A 128 8.92 9.22 -8.83
CA GLU A 128 9.51 10.19 -9.72
C GLU A 128 8.47 10.73 -10.73
N ASN A 129 8.44 12.05 -10.93
CA ASN A 129 7.60 12.65 -11.97
C ASN A 129 8.20 12.39 -13.36
N ARG A 130 7.71 11.35 -14.02
CA ARG A 130 8.07 11.05 -15.41
C ARG A 130 6.87 11.14 -16.33
N ASN A 131 7.14 11.50 -17.58
CA ASN A 131 6.16 11.45 -18.67
C ASN A 131 4.84 12.23 -18.40
N LYS A 132 4.90 13.35 -17.65
CA LYS A 132 3.75 14.19 -17.25
C LYS A 132 2.78 13.50 -16.27
N PHE A 133 3.20 12.43 -15.61
CA PHE A 133 2.42 11.79 -14.55
C PHE A 133 2.59 12.55 -13.22
N GLY A 134 1.87 13.67 -13.08
CA GLY A 134 1.94 14.50 -11.88
C GLY A 134 1.04 14.02 -10.71
N ILE A 135 1.15 14.68 -9.56
CA ILE A 135 0.41 14.33 -8.33
C ILE A 135 -1.11 14.20 -8.48
N ASN A 136 -1.71 14.94 -9.41
CA ASN A 136 -3.15 14.84 -9.66
C ASN A 136 -3.53 13.51 -10.35
N ALA A 137 -2.70 13.04 -11.28
CA ALA A 137 -2.87 11.74 -11.91
C ALA A 137 -2.67 10.62 -10.88
N ALA A 138 -1.65 10.73 -10.03
CA ALA A 138 -1.41 9.80 -8.92
C ALA A 138 -2.58 9.74 -7.93
N LYS A 139 -3.15 10.90 -7.54
CA LYS A 139 -4.34 10.96 -6.67
C LYS A 139 -5.58 10.34 -7.31
N SER A 140 -5.79 10.58 -8.60
CA SER A 140 -6.90 9.96 -9.34
C SER A 140 -6.72 8.45 -9.41
N TRP A 141 -5.51 7.99 -9.74
CA TRP A 141 -5.17 6.58 -9.77
C TRP A 141 -5.39 5.92 -8.40
N LEU A 142 -4.92 6.52 -7.31
CA LEU A 142 -5.06 5.97 -5.96
C LEU A 142 -6.53 5.79 -5.59
N LYS A 143 -7.37 6.76 -5.93
CA LYS A 143 -8.82 6.67 -5.74
C LYS A 143 -9.42 5.50 -6.53
N ASP A 144 -9.01 5.34 -7.78
CA ASP A 144 -9.48 4.24 -8.64
C ASP A 144 -8.99 2.88 -8.14
N HIS A 145 -7.74 2.78 -7.69
CA HIS A 145 -7.15 1.59 -7.08
C HIS A 145 -7.92 1.18 -5.82
N GLN A 146 -8.13 2.11 -4.89
CA GLN A 146 -8.93 1.85 -3.68
C GLN A 146 -10.37 1.45 -4.02
N ASN A 147 -10.97 2.02 -5.07
CA ASN A 147 -12.30 1.59 -5.51
C ASN A 147 -12.28 0.16 -6.08
N LYS A 148 -11.26 -0.22 -6.85
CA LYS A 148 -11.10 -1.60 -7.36
C LYS A 148 -10.90 -2.59 -6.21
N GLN A 149 -10.05 -2.26 -5.23
CA GLN A 149 -9.86 -3.08 -4.04
C GLN A 149 -11.16 -3.22 -3.23
N PHE A 150 -11.90 -2.14 -3.07
CA PHE A 150 -13.21 -2.18 -2.43
C PHE A 150 -14.23 -3.06 -3.16
N LEU A 151 -14.23 -3.04 -4.50
CA LEU A 151 -15.08 -3.93 -5.29
C LEU A 151 -14.68 -5.40 -5.17
N ARG A 152 -13.38 -5.70 -5.18
CA ARG A 152 -12.86 -7.07 -4.94
C ARG A 152 -13.26 -7.59 -3.57
N MET A 153 -13.11 -6.78 -2.52
CA MET A 153 -13.59 -7.12 -1.19
C MET A 153 -15.09 -7.47 -1.19
N ILE A 154 -15.94 -6.69 -1.86
CA ILE A 154 -17.38 -6.99 -1.94
C ILE A 154 -17.67 -8.29 -2.69
N GLN A 155 -16.89 -8.61 -3.72
CA GLN A 155 -17.09 -9.79 -4.55
C GLN A 155 -16.60 -11.07 -3.89
N ASP A 156 -15.41 -11.01 -3.31
CA ASP A 156 -14.66 -12.19 -2.89
C ASP A 156 -14.60 -12.33 -1.36
N GLY A 157 -14.99 -11.29 -0.62
CA GLY A 157 -14.98 -11.29 0.85
C GLY A 157 -13.59 -11.20 1.47
N PHE A 158 -12.54 -10.97 0.67
CA PHE A 158 -11.18 -10.89 1.18
C PHE A 158 -11.04 -9.79 2.24
N PRO A 159 -10.25 -10.03 3.29
CA PRO A 159 -9.81 -8.97 4.18
C PRO A 159 -9.10 -7.87 3.40
N THR A 160 -9.47 -6.60 3.62
CA THR A 160 -8.89 -5.49 2.84
C THR A 160 -8.85 -4.23 3.68
N SER A 161 -7.65 -3.71 3.92
CA SER A 161 -7.46 -2.45 4.61
C SER A 161 -7.48 -1.27 3.63
N PHE A 162 -7.86 -0.11 4.13
CA PHE A 162 -7.88 1.16 3.41
C PHE A 162 -7.11 2.22 4.21
N PRO A 163 -5.81 2.00 4.44
CA PRO A 163 -4.99 2.96 5.19
C PRO A 163 -4.91 4.29 4.45
N ASN A 164 -4.42 5.30 5.16
CA ASN A 164 -4.09 6.56 4.53
C ASN A 164 -2.73 6.47 3.81
N ILE A 165 -2.75 6.77 2.52
CA ILE A 165 -1.61 6.67 1.60
C ILE A 165 -1.21 8.08 1.21
N LYS A 166 -0.04 8.53 1.65
CA LYS A 166 0.50 9.84 1.29
C LYS A 166 1.29 9.69 0.00
N LEU A 167 0.86 10.39 -1.04
CA LEU A 167 1.59 10.45 -2.31
C LEU A 167 2.57 11.63 -2.27
N VAL A 168 3.84 11.37 -2.56
CA VAL A 168 4.89 12.37 -2.69
C VAL A 168 5.48 12.30 -4.10
N GLU A 169 5.29 13.38 -4.85
CA GLU A 169 5.90 13.56 -6.16
C GLU A 169 7.28 14.18 -5.96
N GLY A 170 8.30 13.65 -6.65
CA GLY A 170 9.65 14.15 -6.57
C GLY A 170 10.47 13.96 -7.84
N ASP A 171 11.74 14.29 -7.73
CA ASP A 171 12.77 14.11 -8.75
C ASP A 171 14.03 13.50 -8.14
N LYS A 172 15.11 13.42 -8.92
CA LYS A 172 16.40 12.87 -8.48
C LYS A 172 17.06 13.61 -7.32
N SER A 173 16.55 14.77 -6.89
CA SER A 173 17.00 15.39 -5.65
C SER A 173 16.57 14.61 -4.40
N ILE A 174 15.57 13.73 -4.50
CA ILE A 174 15.15 12.89 -3.37
C ILE A 174 16.09 11.68 -3.23
N PRO A 175 16.76 11.49 -2.08
CA PRO A 175 17.70 10.38 -1.87
C PRO A 175 17.12 9.01 -2.14
N GLY A 176 15.88 8.77 -1.69
CA GLY A 176 15.21 7.48 -1.92
C GLY A 176 15.00 7.16 -3.40
N LEU A 177 14.82 8.16 -4.27
CA LEU A 177 14.73 7.94 -5.72
C LEU A 177 16.11 7.63 -6.32
N GLN A 178 17.18 8.26 -5.83
CA GLN A 178 18.56 7.96 -6.24
C GLN A 178 18.97 6.52 -5.87
N VAL A 179 18.64 6.09 -4.65
CA VAL A 179 18.93 4.73 -4.17
C VAL A 179 18.17 3.68 -4.99
N VAL A 180 16.88 3.90 -5.24
CA VAL A 180 16.07 2.98 -6.05
C VAL A 180 16.61 2.86 -7.47
N ASP A 181 16.95 3.98 -8.09
CA ASP A 181 17.55 4.00 -9.43
C ASP A 181 18.88 3.25 -9.47
N PHE A 182 19.75 3.49 -8.48
CA PHE A 182 21.04 2.83 -8.39
C PHE A 182 20.92 1.31 -8.21
N ILE A 183 20.05 0.85 -7.31
CA ILE A 183 19.83 -0.59 -7.10
C ILE A 183 19.25 -1.23 -8.37
N LEU A 184 18.26 -0.59 -9.00
CA LEU A 184 17.68 -1.06 -10.27
C LEU A 184 18.74 -1.14 -11.37
N TRP A 185 19.61 -0.12 -11.48
CA TRP A 185 20.74 -0.10 -12.40
C TRP A 185 21.72 -1.24 -12.14
N ALA A 186 22.08 -1.51 -10.89
CA ALA A 186 23.01 -2.57 -10.51
C ALA A 186 22.44 -3.96 -10.89
N ILE A 187 21.15 -4.19 -10.61
CA ILE A 187 20.46 -5.42 -11.00
C ILE A 187 20.44 -5.58 -12.52
N ASN A 188 20.11 -4.52 -13.26
CA ASN A 188 20.10 -4.54 -14.73
C ASN A 188 21.46 -4.91 -15.30
N ARG A 189 22.56 -4.42 -14.70
CA ARG A 189 23.93 -4.76 -15.15
C ARG A 189 24.27 -6.22 -14.88
N ARG A 190 23.92 -6.75 -13.71
CA ARG A 190 24.11 -8.17 -13.39
C ARG A 190 23.36 -9.07 -14.38
N ILE A 191 22.11 -8.73 -14.70
CA ILE A 191 21.29 -9.49 -15.65
C ILE A 191 21.85 -9.40 -17.07
N LYS A 192 22.20 -8.20 -17.53
CA LYS A 192 22.68 -7.99 -18.90
C LYS A 192 24.05 -8.60 -19.15
N ASN A 193 24.96 -8.50 -18.18
CA ASN A 193 26.35 -8.93 -18.32
C ASN A 193 26.65 -10.07 -17.35
N SER A 194 25.74 -11.05 -17.26
CA SER A 194 25.92 -12.26 -16.45
C SER A 194 27.28 -12.90 -16.76
N GLY A 195 28.15 -13.01 -15.75
CA GLY A 195 29.52 -13.54 -15.90
C GLY A 195 30.61 -12.48 -16.11
N ASN A 196 30.28 -11.17 -16.09
CA ASN A 196 31.28 -10.10 -15.99
C ASN A 196 31.56 -9.78 -14.50
N PRO A 197 32.75 -10.08 -13.97
CA PRO A 197 33.08 -9.88 -12.55
C PRO A 197 32.94 -8.42 -12.09
N LEU A 198 33.15 -7.45 -12.98
CA LEU A 198 33.01 -6.02 -12.64
C LEU A 198 31.54 -5.62 -12.40
N ASP A 199 30.60 -6.30 -13.06
CA ASP A 199 29.17 -6.02 -12.93
C ASP A 199 28.54 -6.80 -11.77
N GLU A 200 29.04 -7.99 -11.48
CA GLU A 200 28.74 -8.72 -10.24
C GLU A 200 29.14 -7.91 -8.99
N ASN A 201 30.32 -7.26 -9.03
CA ASN A 201 30.78 -6.40 -7.93
C ASN A 201 29.81 -5.25 -7.62
N TRP A 202 29.14 -4.66 -8.62
CA TRP A 202 28.17 -3.57 -8.37
C TRP A 202 26.89 -4.05 -7.70
N PHE A 203 26.53 -5.32 -7.92
CA PHE A 203 25.40 -5.95 -7.26
C PHE A 203 25.75 -6.38 -5.82
N GLU A 204 26.94 -6.93 -5.59
CA GLU A 204 27.36 -7.42 -4.27
C GLU A 204 27.72 -6.30 -3.29
N LYS A 205 28.33 -5.21 -3.77
CA LYS A 205 28.77 -4.06 -2.95
C LYS A 205 27.69 -3.43 -2.06
N PRO A 206 26.44 -3.20 -2.52
CA PRO A 206 25.37 -2.71 -1.65
C PRO A 206 24.86 -3.76 -0.63
N ALA A 207 25.48 -4.95 -0.55
CA ALA A 207 25.04 -6.06 0.28
C ALA A 207 23.59 -6.46 -0.02
N LEU A 208 23.27 -6.61 -1.32
CA LEU A 208 22.01 -7.20 -1.73
C LEU A 208 22.11 -8.71 -1.46
N ASP A 209 21.43 -9.16 -0.41
CA ASP A 209 21.38 -10.58 -0.09
C ASP A 209 20.42 -11.28 -1.05
N ASP A 210 20.92 -12.37 -1.66
CA ASP A 210 20.22 -13.24 -2.61
C ASP A 210 19.21 -14.16 -1.89
N TRP A 211 18.80 -13.85 -0.65
CA TRP A 211 17.98 -14.66 0.26
C TRP A 211 16.77 -15.36 -0.39
N TYR A 212 16.24 -14.83 -1.50
CA TYR A 212 15.10 -15.40 -2.23
C TYR A 212 15.33 -15.76 -3.70
N ASN A 213 16.56 -15.72 -4.23
CA ASN A 213 16.79 -15.92 -5.66
C ASN A 213 16.68 -17.39 -6.10
N ARG A 214 15.46 -17.80 -6.46
CA ARG A 214 15.26 -18.44 -7.77
C ARG A 214 14.91 -17.34 -8.77
N LEU A 215 15.94 -16.70 -9.33
CA LEU A 215 15.83 -16.09 -10.65
C LEU A 215 15.63 -17.24 -11.66
N GLU A 216 14.42 -17.80 -11.75
CA GLU A 216 14.00 -18.42 -13.00
C GLU A 216 13.70 -17.25 -13.95
N ILE A 217 14.77 -16.67 -14.53
CA ILE A 217 14.67 -15.90 -15.77
C ILE A 217 14.39 -16.92 -16.88
N GLU A 218 13.27 -17.64 -16.78
CA GLU A 218 12.62 -18.10 -17.98
C GLU A 218 11.85 -16.89 -18.47
N LEU A 219 12.43 -16.19 -19.45
CA LEU A 219 11.67 -15.38 -20.41
C LEU A 219 10.74 -16.34 -21.17
N MET A 220 9.84 -17.01 -20.46
CA MET A 220 8.67 -17.62 -21.05
C MET A 220 7.89 -16.50 -21.74
N ASP A 221 7.07 -16.84 -22.73
CA ASP A 221 6.19 -15.91 -23.49
C ASP A 221 5.24 -15.04 -22.63
N THR A 222 5.38 -15.07 -21.30
CA THR A 222 4.69 -14.20 -20.35
C THR A 222 5.39 -12.84 -20.25
N SER A 223 4.59 -11.79 -20.39
CA SER A 223 5.01 -10.40 -20.62
C SER A 223 5.70 -9.67 -19.45
N ALA A 224 6.08 -10.36 -18.36
CA ALA A 224 6.70 -9.72 -17.19
C ALA A 224 7.60 -10.67 -16.39
N VAL A 225 8.79 -10.20 -16.02
CA VAL A 225 9.72 -10.86 -15.08
C VAL A 225 9.72 -10.05 -13.77
N ASN A 226 9.77 -10.71 -12.62
CA ASN A 226 9.81 -10.03 -11.31
C ASN A 226 10.87 -10.67 -10.39
N GLY A 227 11.25 -9.94 -9.34
CA GLY A 227 12.11 -10.46 -8.28
C GLY A 227 12.16 -9.54 -7.06
N ASN A 228 12.78 -10.04 -5.99
CA ASN A 228 12.89 -9.37 -4.70
C ASN A 228 14.31 -9.54 -4.13
N TYR A 229 14.86 -8.47 -3.56
CA TYR A 229 16.16 -8.43 -2.90
C TYR A 229 16.04 -7.76 -1.53
N MET A 230 16.80 -8.27 -0.56
CA MET A 230 16.96 -7.64 0.75
C MET A 230 18.22 -6.77 0.73
N VAL A 231 18.14 -5.52 1.19
CA VAL A 231 19.33 -4.67 1.41
C VAL A 231 19.77 -4.86 2.86
N GLU A 232 20.95 -5.46 3.09
CA GLU A 232 21.34 -6.00 4.40
C GLU A 232 21.67 -4.92 5.45
N GLY A 233 20.78 -4.77 6.42
CA GLY A 233 21.07 -4.73 7.85
C GLY A 233 20.07 -5.68 8.50
N THR A 234 20.40 -6.37 9.59
CA THR A 234 19.49 -7.31 10.26
C THR A 234 18.27 -6.58 10.83
N ILE A 235 17.28 -6.34 10.00
CA ILE A 235 15.90 -6.27 10.42
C ILE A 235 15.26 -7.40 9.64
N ALA A 236 14.86 -8.43 10.40
CA ALA A 236 13.60 -9.08 10.10
C ALA A 236 12.55 -7.96 10.10
N ILE A 237 12.45 -7.20 9.00
CA ILE A 237 11.15 -6.69 8.58
C ILE A 237 10.51 -8.02 8.32
N GLY A 238 9.76 -8.50 9.32
CA GLY A 238 9.35 -9.90 9.43
C GLY A 238 9.02 -10.38 8.04
N ASP A 239 9.50 -11.59 7.69
CA ASP A 239 9.42 -12.26 6.38
C ASP A 239 8.67 -11.42 5.33
N PRO A 240 9.13 -11.18 4.10
CA PRO A 240 8.23 -10.63 3.08
C PRO A 240 6.84 -11.32 3.01
N LEU A 241 6.62 -12.47 3.68
CA LEU A 241 5.35 -13.09 4.11
C LEU A 241 4.80 -12.86 5.56
N ASP A 242 5.54 -12.33 6.54
CA ASP A 242 5.09 -11.76 7.83
C ASP A 242 4.36 -10.42 7.61
N PHE A 243 3.57 -10.37 6.54
CA PHE A 243 2.42 -9.52 6.57
C PHE A 243 1.65 -9.94 7.83
N ASN A 244 1.21 -8.96 8.62
CA ASN A 244 0.07 -9.15 9.50
C ASN A 244 -1.17 -9.40 8.62
N TYR A 245 -1.15 -10.52 7.89
CA TYR A 245 -2.24 -11.01 7.07
C TYR A 245 -3.43 -11.06 7.99
N ILE A 246 -4.47 -10.37 7.56
CA ILE A 246 -5.72 -10.43 8.28
C ILE A 246 -6.28 -11.83 8.03
N PHE A 247 -6.15 -12.72 9.00
CA PHE A 247 -6.81 -14.00 8.97
C PHE A 247 -8.07 -13.94 9.82
N TYR A 248 -9.17 -14.44 9.25
CA TYR A 248 -10.36 -14.75 10.03
C TYR A 248 -10.31 -16.21 10.44
N PRO A 249 -10.68 -16.56 11.68
CA PRO A 249 -10.89 -17.95 12.03
C PRO A 249 -11.98 -18.54 11.12
N LYS A 250 -11.88 -19.85 10.86
CA LYS A 250 -12.90 -20.57 10.07
C LYS A 250 -14.17 -20.74 10.90
N VAL A 251 -15.04 -19.74 10.85
CA VAL A 251 -16.34 -19.75 11.52
C VAL A 251 -17.47 -19.78 10.50
N SER A 252 -18.52 -20.55 10.79
CA SER A 252 -19.74 -20.50 9.98
C SER A 252 -20.45 -19.18 10.25
N ALA A 253 -20.73 -18.40 9.19
CA ALA A 253 -21.45 -17.15 9.36
C ALA A 253 -22.81 -17.41 10.01
N MET A 254 -23.07 -16.75 11.13
CA MET A 254 -24.36 -16.86 11.83
C MET A 254 -25.45 -16.19 10.97
N LYS A 255 -26.62 -16.83 10.90
CA LYS A 255 -27.80 -16.18 10.31
C LYS A 255 -28.31 -15.11 11.27
N ILE A 256 -27.99 -13.86 11.00
CA ILE A 256 -28.45 -12.71 11.79
C ILE A 256 -29.57 -11.96 11.08
N ASP A 257 -30.47 -11.38 11.86
CA ASP A 257 -31.54 -10.53 11.37
C ASP A 257 -30.98 -9.27 10.66
N PRO A 258 -31.50 -8.86 9.49
CA PRO A 258 -30.98 -7.70 8.76
C PRO A 258 -31.06 -6.37 9.53
N ILE A 259 -32.11 -6.17 10.34
CA ILE A 259 -32.24 -4.96 11.16
C ILE A 259 -31.20 -4.99 12.27
N TYR A 260 -31.05 -6.14 12.93
CA TYR A 260 -30.00 -6.34 13.93
C TYR A 260 -28.60 -6.05 13.38
N ALA A 261 -28.31 -6.54 12.18
CA ALA A 261 -27.03 -6.30 11.53
C ALA A 261 -26.80 -4.81 11.23
N TYR A 262 -27.81 -4.14 10.66
CA TYR A 262 -27.74 -2.72 10.35
C TYR A 262 -27.52 -1.86 11.61
N LEU A 263 -28.23 -2.18 12.69
CA LEU A 263 -28.09 -1.51 13.99
C LEU A 263 -26.66 -1.60 14.54
N ASN A 264 -26.07 -2.80 14.51
CA ASN A 264 -24.70 -2.99 14.99
C ASN A 264 -23.68 -2.27 14.11
N ILE A 265 -23.85 -2.32 12.79
CA ILE A 265 -23.02 -1.56 11.85
C ILE A 265 -23.08 -0.05 12.14
N GLU A 266 -24.28 0.53 12.30
CA GLU A 266 -24.44 1.94 12.64
C GLU A 266 -23.77 2.27 14.00
N ARG A 267 -23.90 1.39 14.98
CA ARG A 267 -23.29 1.56 16.30
C ARG A 267 -21.77 1.55 16.25
N TYR A 268 -21.14 0.68 15.45
CA TYR A 268 -19.68 0.70 15.25
C TYR A 268 -19.23 2.02 14.64
N LEU A 269 -19.93 2.53 13.62
CA LEU A 269 -19.61 3.83 13.03
C LEU A 269 -19.73 4.97 14.07
N ARG A 270 -20.79 4.98 14.88
CA ARG A 270 -20.95 5.97 15.96
C ARG A 270 -19.91 5.81 17.07
N TYR A 271 -19.46 4.59 17.34
CA TYR A 271 -18.36 4.33 18.27
C TYR A 271 -17.06 4.95 17.76
N PHE A 272 -16.71 4.70 16.49
CA PHE A 272 -15.56 5.28 15.83
C PHE A 272 -15.59 6.82 15.80
N ASP A 273 -16.77 7.41 15.56
CA ASP A 273 -16.91 8.87 15.56
C ASP A 273 -16.66 9.49 16.94
N ARG A 274 -17.15 8.84 18.00
CA ARG A 274 -16.99 9.28 19.40
C ARG A 274 -15.56 9.10 19.92
N LYS A 275 -14.93 7.96 19.63
CA LYS A 275 -13.56 7.66 20.08
C LYS A 275 -12.50 8.39 19.24
N GLY A 276 -12.85 8.78 18.02
CA GLY A 276 -11.89 9.22 17.03
C GLY A 276 -11.27 8.05 16.28
N LEU A 277 -10.81 8.31 15.07
CA LEU A 277 -10.08 7.33 14.27
C LEU A 277 -8.59 7.41 14.59
N PRO A 278 -7.87 6.28 14.59
CA PRO A 278 -6.41 6.28 14.66
C PRO A 278 -5.82 6.97 13.42
N LYS A 279 -4.54 7.37 13.51
CA LYS A 279 -3.85 8.14 12.46
C LYS A 279 -3.95 7.47 11.08
N HIS A 280 -3.77 6.15 11.04
CA HIS A 280 -3.81 5.35 9.80
C HIS A 280 -5.17 5.24 9.12
N ALA A 281 -6.26 5.59 9.83
CA ALA A 281 -7.62 5.64 9.28
C ALA A 281 -8.16 7.08 9.20
N SER A 282 -7.30 8.08 9.42
CA SER A 282 -7.71 9.48 9.56
C SER A 282 -8.39 10.05 8.30
N ASN A 283 -8.05 9.53 7.12
CA ASN A 283 -8.69 9.84 5.83
C ASN A 283 -10.22 9.57 5.83
N HIS A 284 -10.72 8.68 6.69
CA HIS A 284 -12.14 8.38 6.83
C HIS A 284 -12.87 9.26 7.84
N SER A 285 -12.17 10.11 8.60
CA SER A 285 -12.76 10.92 9.68
C SER A 285 -13.82 11.90 9.19
N LYS A 286 -13.54 12.59 8.08
CA LYS A 286 -14.49 13.56 7.49
C LYS A 286 -15.71 12.84 6.89
N PRO A 287 -15.56 11.79 6.05
CA PRO A 287 -16.69 10.96 5.62
C PRO A 287 -17.54 10.45 6.78
N LEU A 288 -16.92 9.99 7.87
CA LEU A 288 -17.60 9.49 9.05
C LEU A 288 -18.46 10.57 9.72
N LYS A 289 -17.89 11.71 10.06
CA LYS A 289 -18.61 12.84 10.69
C LYS A 289 -19.80 13.30 9.85
N VAL A 290 -19.61 13.40 8.52
CA VAL A 290 -20.68 13.79 7.59
C VAL A 290 -21.79 12.75 7.57
N LEU A 291 -21.45 11.47 7.58
CA LEU A 291 -22.42 10.38 7.60
C LEU A 291 -23.19 10.34 8.93
N ILE A 292 -22.52 10.42 10.08
CA ILE A 292 -23.17 10.44 11.39
C ILE A 292 -24.17 11.60 11.50
N LYS A 293 -23.77 12.82 11.10
CA LYS A 293 -24.68 13.98 11.08
C LYS A 293 -25.92 13.76 10.21
N ARG A 294 -25.80 13.01 9.10
CA ARG A 294 -26.94 12.67 8.23
C ARG A 294 -27.82 11.58 8.83
N LEU A 295 -27.25 10.63 9.57
CA LEU A 295 -27.98 9.60 10.29
C LEU A 295 -28.76 10.15 11.49
N ASP A 296 -28.32 11.28 12.05
CA ASP A 296 -29.05 12.05 13.06
C ASP A 296 -30.17 12.91 12.46
N GLY A 297 -30.14 13.14 11.14
CA GLY A 297 -31.22 13.75 10.38
C GLY A 297 -32.40 12.80 10.15
N LYS A 298 -33.54 13.33 9.66
CA LYS A 298 -34.73 12.51 9.34
C LYS A 298 -34.57 11.74 8.01
N ILE A 299 -35.29 10.63 7.93
CA ILE A 299 -35.46 9.67 6.81
C ILE A 299 -34.16 9.30 6.09
N ILE A 300 -33.68 8.08 6.36
CA ILE A 300 -32.60 7.48 5.57
C ILE A 300 -33.14 6.97 4.24
N GLY A 301 -32.36 7.16 3.16
CA GLY A 301 -32.62 6.56 1.86
C GLY A 301 -31.57 5.52 1.49
N LYS A 302 -31.78 4.81 0.37
CA LYS A 302 -30.84 3.80 -0.17
C LYS A 302 -29.40 4.33 -0.26
N LYS A 303 -29.22 5.59 -0.66
CA LYS A 303 -27.90 6.24 -0.75
C LYS A 303 -27.18 6.27 0.59
N ILE A 304 -27.87 6.66 1.67
CA ILE A 304 -27.29 6.71 3.02
C ILE A 304 -26.94 5.30 3.51
N LEU A 305 -27.82 4.32 3.28
CA LEU A 305 -27.54 2.93 3.65
C LEU A 305 -26.28 2.39 2.94
N ARG A 306 -26.09 2.69 1.64
CA ARG A 306 -24.87 2.33 0.92
C ARG A 306 -23.64 3.00 1.52
N GLU A 307 -23.72 4.27 1.88
CA GLU A 307 -22.61 4.98 2.54
C GLU A 307 -22.28 4.38 3.91
N VAL A 308 -23.28 3.95 4.69
CA VAL A 308 -23.11 3.19 5.94
C VAL A 308 -22.32 1.90 5.70
N CYS A 309 -22.76 1.08 4.75
CA CYS A 309 -22.10 -0.19 4.45
C CYS A 309 -20.67 0.05 3.93
N THR A 310 -20.48 1.01 3.03
CA THR A 310 -19.17 1.35 2.48
C THR A 310 -18.19 1.79 3.56
N LEU A 311 -18.61 2.70 4.44
CA LEU A 311 -17.72 3.20 5.47
C LEU A 311 -17.43 2.14 6.53
N PHE A 312 -18.42 1.33 6.90
CA PHE A 312 -18.23 0.21 7.82
C PHE A 312 -17.20 -0.77 7.29
N LEU A 313 -17.36 -1.24 6.05
CA LEU A 313 -16.41 -2.18 5.46
C LEU A 313 -15.01 -1.60 5.32
N LYS A 314 -14.88 -0.32 4.93
CA LYS A 314 -13.58 0.35 4.87
C LYS A 314 -12.91 0.47 6.23
N LEU A 315 -13.67 0.59 7.32
CA LEU A 315 -13.13 0.67 8.67
C LEU A 315 -12.94 -0.71 9.33
N PHE A 316 -13.70 -1.73 8.94
CA PHE A 316 -13.73 -3.05 9.57
C PHE A 316 -12.34 -3.71 9.66
N ASP A 317 -11.61 -3.72 8.54
CA ASP A 317 -10.27 -4.33 8.46
C ASP A 317 -9.13 -3.33 8.69
N THR A 318 -9.40 -2.04 8.46
CA THR A 318 -8.44 -0.94 8.70
C THR A 318 -8.28 -0.66 10.19
N ILE A 319 -9.38 -0.70 10.95
CA ILE A 319 -9.44 -0.61 12.41
C ILE A 319 -10.06 -1.91 12.87
N PRO A 320 -9.25 -2.96 13.14
CA PRO A 320 -9.77 -4.28 13.43
C PRO A 320 -10.64 -4.25 14.68
N ILE A 321 -11.96 -4.24 14.50
CA ILE A 321 -12.94 -4.25 15.60
C ILE A 321 -12.90 -5.56 16.39
N TYR A 322 -12.18 -6.54 15.87
CA TYR A 322 -11.87 -7.84 16.43
C TYR A 322 -10.46 -7.92 17.04
N GLY A 323 -9.75 -6.78 17.20
CA GLY A 323 -8.36 -6.76 17.64
C GLY A 323 -8.10 -7.44 18.99
N ASP A 324 -9.12 -7.47 19.86
CA ASP A 324 -9.06 -8.12 21.18
C ASP A 324 -9.60 -9.56 21.19
N LEU A 325 -10.18 -10.03 20.07
CA LEU A 325 -10.76 -11.38 19.98
C LEU A 325 -9.67 -12.42 19.78
N LYS A 326 -9.76 -13.50 20.54
CA LYS A 326 -8.98 -14.73 20.33
C LYS A 326 -9.67 -15.59 19.29
N GLU A 327 -8.94 -16.52 18.69
CA GLU A 327 -9.51 -17.50 17.76
C GLU A 327 -10.58 -18.39 18.42
N THR A 328 -10.56 -18.50 19.74
CA THR A 328 -11.53 -19.26 20.54
C THR A 328 -12.87 -18.54 20.72
N ASP A 329 -12.96 -17.25 20.40
CA ASP A 329 -14.16 -16.41 20.59
C ASP A 329 -15.13 -16.58 19.40
N VAL A 330 -15.54 -17.84 19.16
CA VAL A 330 -16.20 -18.28 17.92
C VAL A 330 -17.52 -17.54 17.66
N ASP A 331 -18.31 -17.28 18.70
CA ASP A 331 -19.61 -16.63 18.56
C ASP A 331 -19.47 -15.15 18.18
N GLU A 332 -18.53 -14.45 18.81
CA GLU A 332 -18.19 -13.06 18.50
C GLU A 332 -17.66 -12.93 17.07
N TRP A 333 -16.76 -13.83 16.67
CA TRP A 333 -16.29 -13.91 15.29
C TRP A 333 -17.45 -14.17 14.32
N ALA A 334 -18.34 -15.12 14.61
CA ALA A 334 -19.47 -15.44 13.75
C ALA A 334 -20.41 -14.24 13.56
N ILE A 335 -20.63 -13.43 14.61
CA ILE A 335 -21.40 -12.18 14.52
C ILE A 335 -20.67 -11.17 13.64
N LEU A 336 -19.39 -10.87 13.90
CA LEU A 336 -18.64 -9.86 13.14
C LEU A 336 -18.54 -10.20 11.65
N ILE A 337 -18.27 -11.47 11.34
CA ILE A 337 -18.23 -11.96 9.95
C ILE A 337 -19.62 -11.87 9.32
N ALA A 338 -20.70 -12.18 10.04
CA ALA A 338 -22.06 -12.00 9.54
C ALA A 338 -22.40 -10.53 9.27
N LEU A 339 -21.95 -9.58 10.11
CA LEU A 339 -22.09 -8.14 9.87
C LEU A 339 -21.34 -7.71 8.60
N LYS A 340 -20.07 -8.13 8.44
CA LYS A 340 -19.27 -7.86 7.24
C LYS A 340 -19.97 -8.41 5.99
N ASN A 341 -20.40 -9.67 6.03
CA ASN A 341 -21.07 -10.34 4.91
C ASN A 341 -22.38 -9.66 4.50
N LEU A 342 -23.21 -9.27 5.46
CA LEU A 342 -24.46 -8.56 5.15
C LEU A 342 -24.20 -7.15 4.59
N ALA A 343 -23.20 -6.42 5.09
CA ALA A 343 -22.83 -5.14 4.52
C ALA A 343 -22.35 -5.28 3.06
N MET A 344 -21.55 -6.31 2.74
CA MET A 344 -21.14 -6.62 1.36
C MET A 344 -22.35 -7.00 0.49
N PHE A 345 -23.24 -7.84 1.03
CA PHE A 345 -24.46 -8.27 0.36
C PHE A 345 -25.39 -7.11 0.00
N TRP A 346 -25.59 -6.14 0.89
CA TRP A 346 -26.40 -4.94 0.63
C TRP A 346 -25.77 -3.99 -0.39
N LEU A 347 -24.45 -4.02 -0.56
CA LEU A 347 -23.78 -3.27 -1.63
C LEU A 347 -23.90 -3.96 -2.98
N ASN A 348 -24.02 -5.29 -2.99
CA ASN A 348 -24.26 -6.12 -4.16
C ASN A 348 -25.75 -6.19 -4.51
N THR A 349 -26.28 -5.12 -5.11
CA THR A 349 -27.71 -4.99 -5.46
C THR A 349 -28.16 -5.83 -6.65
N ARG A 350 -27.37 -6.83 -7.09
CA ARG A 350 -27.76 -7.75 -8.16
C ARG A 350 -28.75 -8.82 -7.68
N SER A 351 -28.84 -9.05 -6.38
CA SER A 351 -29.77 -10.01 -5.77
C SER A 351 -31.10 -9.36 -5.35
N ALA A 352 -32.22 -10.00 -5.68
CA ALA A 352 -33.56 -9.58 -5.23
C ALA A 352 -33.67 -9.58 -3.69
N ASP A 353 -33.05 -10.56 -3.04
CA ASP A 353 -33.02 -10.67 -1.57
C ASP A 353 -32.28 -9.48 -0.93
N SER A 354 -31.19 -9.02 -1.55
CA SER A 354 -30.46 -7.82 -1.11
C SER A 354 -31.36 -6.59 -1.18
N VAL A 355 -32.08 -6.42 -2.29
CA VAL A 355 -33.03 -5.30 -2.46
C VAL A 355 -34.18 -5.38 -1.43
N TRP A 356 -34.69 -6.58 -1.16
CA TRP A 356 -35.74 -6.79 -0.16
C TRP A 356 -35.25 -6.41 1.24
N GLN A 357 -34.08 -6.89 1.66
CA GLN A 357 -33.51 -6.57 2.98
C GLN A 357 -33.23 -5.06 3.13
N ILE A 358 -32.69 -4.42 2.10
CA ILE A 358 -32.50 -2.96 2.07
C ILE A 358 -33.83 -2.25 2.30
N ASN A 359 -34.87 -2.62 1.54
CA ASN A 359 -36.19 -2.00 1.71
C ASN A 359 -36.72 -2.26 3.12
N HIS A 360 -36.55 -3.47 3.66
CA HIS A 360 -36.97 -3.82 5.02
C HIS A 360 -36.31 -2.92 6.07
N ILE A 361 -34.99 -2.69 5.97
CA ILE A 361 -34.24 -1.76 6.85
C ILE A 361 -34.76 -0.33 6.72
N LEU A 362 -35.03 0.15 5.50
CA LEU A 362 -35.53 1.50 5.26
C LEU A 362 -36.94 1.72 5.83
N HIS A 363 -37.84 0.74 5.68
CA HIS A 363 -39.18 0.79 6.29
C HIS A 363 -39.06 0.79 7.82
N TRP A 364 -38.28 -0.14 8.38
CA TRP A 364 -38.02 -0.18 9.81
C TRP A 364 -37.47 1.15 10.32
N ARG A 365 -36.48 1.77 9.65
CA ARG A 365 -35.94 3.05 10.12
C ARG A 365 -36.96 4.18 10.04
N LYS A 366 -37.82 4.19 9.01
CA LYS A 366 -38.90 5.17 8.88
C LYS A 366 -39.88 5.05 10.04
N ASP A 367 -40.31 3.84 10.36
CA ASP A 367 -41.34 3.59 11.37
C ASP A 367 -40.78 3.79 12.80
N TYR A 368 -39.55 3.35 13.08
CA TYR A 368 -39.01 3.36 14.44
C TYR A 368 -38.28 4.66 14.83
N PHE A 369 -37.71 5.41 13.89
CA PHE A 369 -37.01 6.67 14.21
C PHE A 369 -37.98 7.85 14.36
N ILE A 370 -39.15 7.79 13.73
CA ILE A 370 -40.18 8.84 13.86
C ILE A 370 -41.05 8.58 15.09
N ASP A 371 -41.38 7.31 15.38
CA ASP A 371 -42.42 7.01 16.37
C ASP A 371 -41.89 6.54 17.73
N LYS A 372 -40.70 5.91 17.84
CA LYS A 372 -40.23 5.23 19.07
C LYS A 372 -38.69 5.16 19.23
N PRO A 373 -37.99 6.29 19.47
CA PRO A 373 -36.52 6.34 19.57
C PRO A 373 -35.93 5.46 20.70
N GLU A 374 -36.69 5.16 21.74
CA GLU A 374 -36.31 4.27 22.84
C GLU A 374 -36.09 2.81 22.41
N ILE A 375 -36.66 2.37 21.29
CA ILE A 375 -36.45 1.01 20.76
C ILE A 375 -35.03 0.83 20.22
N PHE A 376 -34.41 1.91 19.73
CA PHE A 376 -33.00 1.90 19.34
C PHE A 376 -32.07 1.54 20.52
N ARG A 377 -32.51 1.82 21.76
CA ARG A 377 -31.79 1.46 23.00
C ARG A 377 -32.08 0.04 23.48
N ARG A 378 -33.13 -0.63 22.98
CA ARG A 378 -33.58 -1.95 23.45
C ARG A 378 -32.95 -3.13 22.73
N TYR A 379 -32.36 -2.94 21.55
CA TYR A 379 -31.60 -4.00 20.90
C TYR A 379 -30.28 -4.21 21.65
N PRO A 380 -30.09 -5.36 22.33
CA PRO A 380 -28.89 -5.60 23.12
C PRO A 380 -27.64 -5.58 22.22
N PHE A 381 -26.55 -5.02 22.72
CA PHE A 381 -25.25 -5.10 22.08
C PHE A 381 -24.66 -6.50 22.34
N SER A 382 -24.69 -7.43 21.38
CA SER A 382 -23.79 -8.60 21.45
C SER A 382 -22.43 -8.13 20.93
N CYS A 383 -21.59 -7.52 21.77
CA CYS A 383 -20.63 -8.25 22.58
C CYS A 383 -20.14 -7.49 23.84
N TYR A 384 -20.71 -6.33 24.20
CA TYR A 384 -20.04 -5.39 25.13
C TYR A 384 -20.95 -4.41 25.91
N ASP A 385 -22.22 -4.73 26.19
CA ASP A 385 -23.07 -3.85 27.02
C ASP A 385 -22.76 -3.87 28.54
N ALA A 386 -21.66 -4.48 29.00
CA ALA A 386 -21.25 -4.41 30.41
C ALA A 386 -19.72 -4.45 30.64
N GLY A 387 -19.06 -3.29 30.60
CA GLY A 387 -17.98 -3.04 31.57
C GLY A 387 -16.52 -3.34 31.23
N LEU A 388 -16.09 -3.42 29.96
CA LEU A 388 -14.65 -3.56 29.62
C LEU A 388 -14.07 -2.52 28.64
N PHE A 389 -14.87 -1.61 28.08
CA PHE A 389 -14.33 -0.42 27.38
C PHE A 389 -14.08 0.78 28.29
N VAL A 390 -14.22 0.57 29.61
CA VAL A 390 -13.76 1.47 30.67
C VAL A 390 -12.43 0.89 31.17
N GLU A 391 -11.36 1.65 30.97
CA GLU A 391 -10.05 1.49 31.65
C GLU A 391 -9.28 0.18 31.44
N LYS A 392 -8.55 0.06 30.32
CA LYS A 392 -7.11 -0.26 30.35
C LYS A 392 -6.45 0.44 29.16
N GLY A 393 -5.71 1.50 29.45
CA GLY A 393 -4.89 2.20 28.45
C GLY A 393 -3.64 1.41 28.13
N VAL A 394 -3.28 1.39 26.84
CA VAL A 394 -2.04 1.94 26.27
C VAL A 394 -2.37 2.36 24.84
#